data_AF-A0A7V1IGD5-F1
#
_entry.id   AF-A0A7V1IGD5-F1
#
_cell.length_a   1.000
_cell.length_b   1.000
_cell.length_c   1.000
_cell.angle_alpha   90.00
_cell.angle_beta   90.00
_cell.angle_gamma   90.00
#
_symmetry.space_group_name_H-M   'P 1'
#
loop_
_entity.id
_entity.type
_entity.pdbx_description
1 polymer ?
#
loop_
_entity_poly.entity_id
_entity_poly.type
_entity_poly.pdbx_seq_one_letter_code
_entity_poly.pdbx_strand_id
1 'polypeptide(L)'
;MMHGLADLRVLDLTSGIAGPYCTKLLADAGAEVIKIETADGDPMRRWSATHGWLETGDSPLFRFLNASKRSRVGTPDDADVKALIAEADLLVEDFGPHGPLDRGSLREAHPGLVLLSFSPYGLEGPFADRPATEFTIQAESGSIGGRGVPGKEPYTAGGRITEWVAGTFAAAAAVAAVHGARRSGRGEHIDCSLHESIAHASTIYLDLMYSLFGRPDFAGGSAQNVETPSIEPTRDGYVGFNTNTAQQISDFLLMIERPDLRETGEFNTAMQRIARLGEWEDIVRAWTRRHTTAEAIEAASLLRIPVAPIGNGETLLEHEQLVARGIYREAPGGGFKAPCPPYRIDGERPPPPRPAPALGADPDARFSSSPARPRRSGTNADEEPTAMPLEGLRVIDATTWWAGPSATHALACLGANVIHVESVRHIDGARTVGGMLAGSFPDWWEASNIYLSANTNKRGITLDLSKERGRELLDRLIKGADLFVENFSPRVMEGFGIDWERVTKLNPRCIMVRMPAFGLDGPWRENVCFAQTMEQLSGMAWVTGHPDDQPRIPRGPCDPLAGMHATLAMLVALNERARTGRGCFVECAMV
;
A
#
# COMPACT_ATOMS: atom_id res chain seq x y z
N MET A 1 9.99 24.62 -3.71
CA MET A 1 9.71 23.54 -4.66
C MET A 1 10.26 22.26 -4.03
N MET A 2 9.47 21.19 -3.97
CA MET A 2 9.88 19.93 -3.35
C MET A 2 11.03 19.31 -4.15
N HIS A 3 12.14 18.96 -3.51
CA HIS A 3 13.29 18.34 -4.18
C HIS A 3 13.13 16.82 -4.33
N GLY A 4 12.32 16.20 -3.47
CA GLY A 4 12.08 14.77 -3.37
C GLY A 4 13.37 13.96 -3.44
N LEU A 5 13.45 13.03 -4.39
CA LEU A 5 14.58 12.15 -4.65
C LEU A 5 15.50 12.65 -5.79
N ALA A 6 15.61 13.97 -6.01
CA ALA A 6 16.37 14.54 -7.14
C ALA A 6 17.86 14.16 -7.22
N ASP A 7 18.43 13.58 -6.17
CA ASP A 7 19.80 13.09 -6.10
C ASP A 7 19.92 11.56 -6.31
N LEU A 8 18.81 10.86 -6.50
CA LEU A 8 18.76 9.42 -6.74
C LEU A 8 18.86 9.13 -8.25
N ARG A 9 19.87 8.34 -8.64
CA ARG A 9 20.08 7.88 -10.02
C ARG A 9 19.69 6.42 -10.16
N VAL A 10 18.69 6.16 -11.01
CA VAL A 10 18.10 4.83 -11.20
C VAL A 10 18.29 4.37 -12.64
N LEU A 11 18.89 3.20 -12.80
CA LEU A 11 18.91 2.48 -14.07
C LEU A 11 17.83 1.40 -14.04
N ASP A 12 16.85 1.53 -14.93
CA ASP A 12 15.68 0.66 -15.04
C ASP A 12 15.83 -0.27 -16.24
N LEU A 13 16.13 -1.54 -15.99
CA LEU A 13 16.20 -2.60 -17.00
C LEU A 13 14.90 -3.42 -17.06
N THR A 14 13.87 -3.03 -16.30
CA THR A 14 12.67 -3.83 -16.11
C THR A 14 11.65 -3.68 -17.24
N SER A 15 10.72 -4.62 -17.31
CA SER A 15 9.55 -4.60 -18.19
C SER A 15 8.26 -4.90 -17.40
N GLY A 16 7.10 -4.86 -18.06
CA GLY A 16 5.83 -5.23 -17.40
C GLY A 16 5.32 -4.18 -16.42
N ILE A 17 4.84 -4.58 -15.24
CA ILE A 17 4.22 -3.65 -14.27
C ILE A 17 5.07 -3.47 -13.01
N ALA A 18 5.53 -4.53 -12.35
CA ALA A 18 6.13 -4.43 -11.00
C ALA A 18 7.36 -3.51 -10.97
N GLY A 19 8.35 -3.79 -11.81
CA GLY A 19 9.56 -2.98 -11.95
C GLY A 19 9.28 -1.56 -12.44
N PRO A 20 8.54 -1.39 -13.56
CA PRO A 20 8.22 -0.06 -14.06
C PRO A 20 7.37 0.78 -13.10
N TYR A 21 6.51 0.17 -12.28
CA TYR A 21 5.75 0.88 -11.25
C TYR A 21 6.63 1.30 -10.08
N CYS A 22 7.53 0.44 -9.61
CA CYS A 22 8.54 0.79 -8.61
C CYS A 22 9.34 2.02 -9.07
N THR A 23 9.92 1.97 -10.28
CA THR A 23 10.74 3.07 -10.81
C THR A 23 9.92 4.31 -11.19
N LYS A 24 8.63 4.15 -11.51
CA LYS A 24 7.69 5.27 -11.64
C LYS A 24 7.51 6.02 -10.32
N LEU A 25 7.27 5.31 -9.23
CA LEU A 25 7.10 5.94 -7.93
C LEU A 25 8.35 6.76 -7.54
N LEU A 26 9.54 6.26 -7.88
CA LEU A 26 10.80 6.99 -7.69
C LEU A 26 10.90 8.22 -8.61
N ALA A 27 10.54 8.08 -9.89
CA ALA A 27 10.54 9.18 -10.86
C ALA A 27 9.54 10.29 -10.49
N ASP A 28 8.33 9.93 -10.05
CA ASP A 28 7.31 10.85 -9.56
C ASP A 28 7.79 11.58 -8.29
N ALA A 29 8.56 10.89 -7.45
CA ALA A 29 9.23 11.48 -6.30
C ALA A 29 10.47 12.32 -6.69
N GLY A 30 10.85 12.39 -7.96
CA GLY A 30 11.91 13.27 -8.48
C GLY A 30 13.22 12.58 -8.85
N ALA A 31 13.32 11.26 -8.73
CA ALA A 31 14.54 10.53 -9.11
C ALA A 31 14.84 10.65 -10.60
N GLU A 32 16.12 10.61 -10.94
CA GLU A 32 16.57 10.54 -12.32
C GLU A 32 16.57 9.08 -12.78
N VAL A 33 15.63 8.75 -13.68
CA VAL A 33 15.43 7.37 -14.15
C VAL A 33 15.76 7.25 -15.64
N ILE A 34 16.70 6.36 -15.97
CA ILE A 34 17.02 5.95 -17.34
C ILE A 34 16.51 4.52 -17.53
N LYS A 35 15.57 4.33 -18.46
CA LYS A 35 15.08 3.02 -18.88
C LYS A 35 15.92 2.52 -20.04
N ILE A 36 16.44 1.31 -19.90
CA ILE A 36 17.09 0.58 -21.00
C ILE A 36 16.07 -0.40 -21.58
N GLU A 37 15.92 -0.37 -22.89
CA GLU A 37 15.02 -1.24 -23.62
C GLU A 37 15.78 -1.98 -24.72
N THR A 38 15.35 -3.19 -25.07
CA THR A 38 15.83 -3.84 -26.29
C THR A 38 15.30 -3.10 -27.53
N ALA A 39 15.78 -3.47 -28.71
CA ALA A 39 15.30 -2.90 -29.97
C ALA A 39 13.80 -3.15 -30.21
N ASP A 40 13.20 -4.17 -29.57
CA ASP A 40 11.77 -4.48 -29.66
C ASP A 40 10.90 -3.60 -28.74
N GLY A 41 11.54 -2.89 -27.80
CA GLY A 41 10.91 -2.09 -26.76
C GLY A 41 10.23 -2.91 -25.67
N ASP A 42 9.83 -2.24 -24.58
CA ASP A 42 9.02 -2.85 -23.53
C ASP A 42 7.69 -3.41 -24.10
N PRO A 43 7.32 -4.67 -23.81
CA PRO A 43 6.05 -5.25 -24.25
C PRO A 43 4.82 -4.41 -23.89
N MET A 44 4.87 -3.67 -22.78
CA MET A 44 3.78 -2.77 -22.39
C MET A 44 3.52 -1.66 -23.40
N ARG A 45 4.49 -1.29 -24.25
CA ARG A 45 4.26 -0.31 -25.35
C ARG A 45 3.08 -0.70 -26.24
N ARG A 46 2.84 -2.01 -26.40
CA ARG A 46 1.78 -2.56 -27.28
C ARG A 46 0.61 -3.20 -26.51
N TRP A 47 0.65 -3.18 -25.18
CA TRP A 47 -0.38 -3.84 -24.37
C TRP A 47 -1.71 -3.06 -24.40
N SER A 48 -2.84 -3.79 -24.44
CA SER A 48 -4.18 -3.21 -24.37
C SER A 48 -5.09 -4.04 -23.48
N ALA A 49 -5.81 -3.37 -22.57
CA ALA A 49 -6.80 -4.00 -21.70
C ALA A 49 -8.00 -4.57 -22.47
N THR A 50 -8.28 -4.06 -23.67
CA THR A 50 -9.40 -4.54 -24.52
C THR A 50 -8.97 -5.65 -25.48
N HIS A 51 -7.70 -6.07 -25.45
CA HIS A 51 -7.07 -6.93 -26.45
C HIS A 51 -7.11 -6.39 -27.89
N GLY A 52 -7.54 -5.14 -28.10
CA GLY A 52 -7.48 -4.46 -29.38
C GLY A 52 -6.06 -4.01 -29.74
N TRP A 53 -5.76 -3.98 -31.04
CA TRP A 53 -4.51 -3.41 -31.55
C TRP A 53 -4.50 -1.89 -31.39
N LEU A 54 -3.37 -1.35 -30.92
CA LEU A 54 -3.12 0.09 -30.97
C LEU A 54 -2.64 0.41 -32.39
N GLU A 55 -3.44 1.17 -33.14
CA GLU A 55 -3.10 1.52 -34.53
C GLU A 55 -1.82 2.35 -34.63
N THR A 56 -1.54 3.21 -33.64
CA THR A 56 -0.31 3.99 -33.52
C THR A 56 0.01 4.36 -32.08
N GLY A 57 1.30 4.43 -31.73
CA GLY A 57 1.78 4.98 -30.45
C GLY A 57 1.86 3.98 -29.29
N ASP A 58 2.44 4.43 -28.19
CA ASP A 58 2.59 3.63 -26.98
C ASP A 58 1.26 3.52 -26.20
N SER A 59 1.03 2.37 -25.58
CA SER A 59 -0.15 2.13 -24.75
C SER A 59 -0.30 3.12 -23.61
N PRO A 60 -1.53 3.43 -23.17
CA PRO A 60 -1.76 4.24 -21.98
C PRO A 60 -1.06 3.71 -20.73
N LEU A 61 -0.99 2.38 -20.55
CA LEU A 61 -0.32 1.78 -19.39
C LEU A 61 1.19 1.98 -19.44
N PHE A 62 1.83 1.81 -20.61
CA PHE A 62 3.26 2.11 -20.77
C PHE A 62 3.54 3.59 -20.53
N ARG A 63 2.72 4.47 -21.12
CA ARG A 63 2.84 5.92 -20.97
C ARG A 63 2.67 6.36 -19.51
N PHE A 64 1.79 5.71 -18.76
CA PHE A 64 1.64 5.92 -17.33
C PHE A 64 2.90 5.47 -16.58
N LEU A 65 3.29 4.19 -16.70
CA LEU A 65 4.39 3.57 -15.97
C LEU A 65 5.77 4.16 -16.28
N ASN A 66 5.96 4.76 -17.46
CA ASN A 66 7.26 5.26 -17.89
C ASN A 66 7.30 6.78 -18.04
N ALA A 67 6.29 7.49 -17.54
CA ALA A 67 6.31 8.94 -17.45
C ALA A 67 7.53 9.44 -16.67
N SER A 68 8.07 10.60 -17.05
CA SER A 68 9.30 11.22 -16.50
C SER A 68 10.62 10.47 -16.73
N LYS A 69 10.62 9.24 -17.25
CA LYS A 69 11.85 8.50 -17.56
C LYS A 69 12.52 9.03 -18.83
N ARG A 70 13.79 8.67 -19.02
CA ARG A 70 14.48 8.74 -20.32
C ARG A 70 14.65 7.33 -20.87
N SER A 71 14.67 7.15 -22.19
CA SER A 71 14.79 5.82 -22.82
C SER A 71 16.03 5.76 -23.71
N ARG A 72 16.79 4.69 -23.56
CA ARG A 72 17.94 4.30 -24.39
C ARG A 72 17.72 2.85 -24.84
N VAL A 73 18.05 2.54 -26.09
CA VAL A 73 18.07 1.16 -26.57
C VAL A 73 19.43 0.53 -26.24
N GLY A 74 19.44 -0.66 -25.68
CA GLY A 74 20.66 -1.39 -25.35
C GLY A 74 20.40 -2.67 -24.55
N THR A 75 21.49 -3.31 -24.17
CA THR A 75 21.53 -4.53 -23.35
C THR A 75 22.50 -4.34 -22.20
N PRO A 76 22.40 -5.14 -21.12
CA PRO A 76 23.31 -5.03 -19.98
C PRO A 76 24.78 -5.29 -20.33
N ASP A 77 25.04 -5.90 -21.49
CA ASP A 77 26.39 -6.20 -21.95
C ASP A 77 27.09 -5.05 -22.68
N ASP A 78 26.32 -4.08 -23.16
CA ASP A 78 26.85 -2.96 -23.93
C ASP A 78 27.71 -2.05 -23.03
N ALA A 79 28.81 -1.54 -23.58
CA ALA A 79 29.82 -0.80 -22.80
C ALA A 79 29.29 0.50 -22.19
N ASP A 80 28.39 1.16 -22.90
CA ASP A 80 27.65 2.35 -22.47
C ASP A 80 26.65 2.04 -21.34
N VAL A 81 25.93 0.92 -21.40
CA VAL A 81 25.03 0.48 -20.33
C VAL A 81 25.83 0.08 -19.08
N LYS A 82 26.97 -0.60 -19.25
CA LYS A 82 27.90 -0.89 -18.14
C LYS A 82 28.42 0.39 -17.48
N ALA A 83 28.68 1.46 -18.25
CA ALA A 83 29.04 2.75 -17.70
C ALA A 83 27.89 3.38 -16.88
N LEU A 84 26.64 3.27 -17.36
CA LEU A 84 25.47 3.70 -16.58
C LEU A 84 25.29 2.91 -15.28
N ILE A 85 25.53 1.58 -15.30
CA ILE A 85 25.49 0.75 -14.09
C ILE A 85 26.52 1.26 -13.07
N ALA A 86 27.74 1.57 -13.51
CA ALA A 86 28.80 2.09 -12.64
C ALA A 86 28.45 3.44 -12.00
N GLU A 87 27.64 4.26 -12.68
CA GLU A 87 27.18 5.55 -12.17
C GLU A 87 25.93 5.46 -11.29
N ALA A 88 25.05 4.49 -11.51
CA ALA A 88 23.76 4.38 -10.84
C ALA A 88 23.88 4.18 -9.32
N ASP A 89 22.89 4.71 -8.58
CA ASP A 89 22.70 4.41 -7.15
C ASP A 89 21.82 3.18 -6.95
N LEU A 90 20.88 2.97 -7.88
CA LEU A 90 19.97 1.84 -7.90
C LEU A 90 19.93 1.25 -9.32
N LEU A 91 20.18 -0.05 -9.43
CA LEU A 91 19.91 -0.85 -10.62
C LEU A 91 18.66 -1.70 -10.35
N VAL A 92 17.66 -1.60 -11.23
CA VAL A 92 16.42 -2.37 -11.15
C VAL A 92 16.30 -3.28 -12.37
N GLU A 93 16.05 -4.58 -12.15
CA GLU A 93 15.96 -5.59 -13.22
C GLU A 93 14.94 -6.69 -12.88
N ASP A 94 14.44 -7.40 -13.89
CA ASP A 94 13.43 -8.46 -13.78
C ASP A 94 13.78 -9.71 -14.62
N PHE A 95 15.06 -10.00 -14.81
CA PHE A 95 15.52 -11.09 -15.69
C PHE A 95 15.37 -12.49 -15.08
N GLY A 96 14.99 -12.59 -13.81
CA GLY A 96 14.89 -13.85 -13.08
C GLY A 96 16.25 -14.50 -12.74
N PRO A 97 16.25 -15.73 -12.20
CA PRO A 97 17.45 -16.40 -11.70
C PRO A 97 18.57 -16.51 -12.72
N HIS A 98 18.25 -16.92 -13.95
CA HIS A 98 19.20 -17.15 -15.05
C HIS A 98 19.35 -15.95 -15.99
N GLY A 99 19.10 -14.74 -15.47
CA GLY A 99 19.26 -13.50 -16.22
C GLY A 99 20.70 -13.26 -16.70
N PRO A 100 20.90 -12.35 -17.67
CA PRO A 100 22.22 -12.06 -18.25
C PRO A 100 23.19 -11.33 -17.30
N LEU A 101 22.72 -10.88 -16.14
CA LEU A 101 23.51 -10.11 -15.18
C LEU A 101 24.24 -11.02 -14.20
N ASP A 102 25.57 -10.92 -14.15
CA ASP A 102 26.35 -11.42 -13.01
C ASP A 102 26.25 -10.45 -11.84
N ARG A 103 25.22 -10.68 -11.01
CA ARG A 103 24.88 -9.85 -9.85
C ARG A 103 26.00 -9.83 -8.80
N GLY A 104 26.74 -10.94 -8.65
CA GLY A 104 27.87 -11.04 -7.73
C GLY A 104 29.01 -10.12 -8.16
N SER A 105 29.46 -10.26 -9.41
CA SER A 105 30.52 -9.43 -9.99
C SER A 105 30.15 -7.94 -10.00
N LEU A 106 28.89 -7.58 -10.25
CA LEU A 106 28.44 -6.19 -10.19
C LEU A 106 28.58 -5.59 -8.78
N ARG A 107 28.24 -6.34 -7.73
CA ARG A 107 28.36 -5.87 -6.35
C ARG A 107 29.81 -5.73 -5.91
N GLU A 108 30.70 -6.59 -6.39
CA GLU A 108 32.14 -6.47 -6.15
C GLU A 108 32.74 -5.25 -6.87
N ALA A 109 32.38 -5.05 -8.14
CA ALA A 109 32.86 -3.93 -8.95
C ALA A 109 32.30 -2.57 -8.51
N HIS A 110 31.06 -2.55 -8.01
CA HIS A 110 30.35 -1.35 -7.59
C HIS A 110 29.80 -1.50 -6.17
N PRO A 111 30.66 -1.48 -5.12
CA PRO A 111 30.22 -1.79 -3.75
C PRO A 111 29.10 -0.92 -3.21
N GLY A 112 28.93 0.32 -3.70
CA GLY A 112 27.87 1.23 -3.27
C GLY A 112 26.58 1.17 -4.10
N LEU A 113 26.50 0.29 -5.11
CA LEU A 113 25.30 0.09 -5.93
C LEU A 113 24.27 -0.75 -5.15
N VAL A 114 23.03 -0.28 -5.10
CA VAL A 114 21.90 -1.12 -4.69
C VAL A 114 21.35 -1.83 -5.92
N LEU A 115 21.19 -3.15 -5.82
CA LEU A 115 20.57 -3.97 -6.85
C LEU A 115 19.17 -4.38 -6.38
N LEU A 116 18.16 -4.21 -7.22
CA LEU A 116 16.80 -4.65 -6.98
C LEU A 116 16.37 -5.58 -8.12
N SER A 117 16.06 -6.83 -7.76
CA SER A 117 15.67 -7.88 -8.69
C SER A 117 14.22 -8.27 -8.47
N PHE A 118 13.40 -8.24 -9.51
CA PHE A 118 12.05 -8.81 -9.46
C PHE A 118 12.04 -10.23 -10.03
N SER A 119 11.32 -11.12 -9.37
CA SER A 119 11.06 -12.47 -9.87
C SER A 119 9.75 -13.03 -9.31
N PRO A 120 9.08 -13.96 -10.00
CA PRO A 120 7.80 -14.51 -9.52
C PRO A 120 7.87 -15.12 -8.11
N TYR A 121 8.95 -15.85 -7.80
CA TYR A 121 9.08 -16.64 -6.57
C TYR A 121 10.39 -16.40 -5.80
N GLY A 122 11.22 -15.44 -6.19
CA GLY A 122 12.59 -15.27 -5.69
C GLY A 122 13.64 -15.76 -6.69
N LEU A 123 14.87 -15.27 -6.54
CA LEU A 123 16.03 -15.69 -7.34
C LEU A 123 16.55 -17.06 -6.94
N GLU A 124 16.17 -17.55 -5.76
CA GLU A 124 16.61 -18.82 -5.19
C GLU A 124 15.42 -19.67 -4.73
N GLY A 125 15.71 -20.91 -4.35
CA GLY A 125 14.71 -21.83 -3.80
C GLY A 125 14.00 -22.68 -4.85
N PRO A 126 13.08 -23.57 -4.40
CA PRO A 126 12.53 -24.64 -5.24
C PRO A 126 11.61 -24.15 -6.36
N PHE A 127 11.13 -22.90 -6.30
CA PHE A 127 10.24 -22.31 -7.30
C PHE A 127 10.89 -21.21 -8.15
N ALA A 128 12.20 -20.97 -7.99
CA ALA A 128 12.92 -19.93 -8.73
C ALA A 128 12.73 -20.03 -10.26
N ASP A 129 12.75 -21.25 -10.79
CA ASP A 129 12.62 -21.53 -12.23
C ASP A 129 11.19 -21.78 -12.69
N ARG A 130 10.22 -21.62 -11.80
CA ARG A 130 8.84 -22.01 -12.09
C ARG A 130 8.14 -20.93 -12.91
N PRO A 131 7.49 -21.27 -14.04
CA PRO A 131 6.68 -20.32 -14.77
C PRO A 131 5.48 -19.87 -13.93
N ALA A 132 5.13 -18.59 -14.05
CA ALA A 132 4.09 -17.98 -13.23
C ALA A 132 3.13 -17.13 -14.06
N THR A 133 1.92 -17.00 -13.56
CA THR A 133 0.89 -16.05 -14.01
C THR A 133 0.32 -15.37 -12.77
N GLU A 134 -0.38 -14.25 -12.95
CA GLU A 134 -1.10 -13.58 -11.84
C GLU A 134 -1.97 -14.57 -11.05
N PHE A 135 -2.68 -15.46 -11.76
CA PHE A 135 -3.51 -16.49 -11.13
C PHE A 135 -2.71 -17.49 -10.29
N THR A 136 -1.61 -18.04 -10.84
CA THR A 136 -0.83 -19.05 -10.10
C THR A 136 -0.14 -18.44 -8.88
N ILE A 137 0.35 -17.20 -8.98
CA ILE A 137 0.97 -16.52 -7.82
C ILE A 137 -0.07 -16.24 -6.73
N GLN A 138 -1.26 -15.73 -7.07
CA GLN A 138 -2.35 -15.54 -6.10
C GLN A 138 -2.81 -16.87 -5.46
N ALA A 139 -2.88 -17.94 -6.24
CA ALA A 139 -3.28 -19.25 -5.73
C ALA A 139 -2.24 -19.80 -4.74
N GLU A 140 -0.96 -19.74 -5.12
CA GLU A 140 0.13 -20.30 -4.33
C GLU A 140 0.51 -19.45 -3.12
N SER A 141 0.14 -18.17 -3.10
CA SER A 141 0.27 -17.32 -1.91
C SER A 141 -0.76 -17.62 -0.83
N GLY A 142 -1.78 -18.42 -1.15
CA GLY A 142 -2.91 -18.72 -0.26
C GLY A 142 -4.01 -17.66 -0.27
N SER A 143 -3.84 -16.54 -0.98
CA SER A 143 -4.82 -15.44 -1.00
C SER A 143 -6.20 -15.84 -1.52
N ILE A 144 -6.26 -16.81 -2.45
CA ILE A 144 -7.53 -17.32 -3.00
C ILE A 144 -8.29 -18.18 -1.99
N GLY A 145 -7.59 -18.90 -1.10
CA GLY A 145 -8.22 -19.89 -0.21
C GLY A 145 -9.25 -19.33 0.77
N GLY A 146 -9.10 -18.06 1.18
CA GLY A 146 -10.03 -17.36 2.07
C GLY A 146 -11.14 -16.58 1.35
N ARG A 147 -11.11 -16.48 0.02
CA ARG A 147 -12.05 -15.69 -0.78
C ARG A 147 -13.16 -16.58 -1.34
N GLY A 148 -14.39 -16.38 -0.88
CA GLY A 148 -15.52 -17.14 -1.39
C GLY A 148 -16.64 -17.33 -0.38
N VAL A 149 -17.80 -17.72 -0.88
CA VAL A 149 -18.90 -18.22 -0.03
C VAL A 149 -18.51 -19.61 0.47
N PRO A 150 -18.60 -19.91 1.77
CA PRO A 150 -18.34 -21.25 2.30
C PRO A 150 -19.07 -22.34 1.52
N GLY A 151 -18.32 -23.37 1.09
CA GLY A 151 -18.87 -24.51 0.36
C GLY A 151 -19.03 -24.29 -1.15
N LYS A 152 -18.63 -23.13 -1.67
CA LYS A 152 -18.51 -22.86 -3.12
C LYS A 152 -17.05 -22.76 -3.55
N GLU A 153 -16.83 -22.76 -4.86
CA GLU A 153 -15.52 -22.52 -5.45
C GLU A 153 -14.98 -21.14 -5.04
N PRO A 154 -13.69 -21.03 -4.66
CA PRO A 154 -13.07 -19.74 -4.38
C PRO A 154 -12.79 -18.98 -5.68
N TYR A 155 -12.55 -17.67 -5.56
CA TYR A 155 -12.25 -16.80 -6.70
C TYR A 155 -10.95 -15.99 -6.53
N THR A 156 -10.33 -15.67 -7.66
CA THR A 156 -9.15 -14.79 -7.73
C THR A 156 -9.56 -13.33 -7.68
N ALA A 157 -8.69 -12.45 -7.15
CA ALA A 157 -8.87 -11.02 -7.31
C ALA A 157 -8.58 -10.63 -8.75
N GLY A 158 -9.42 -9.76 -9.31
CA GLY A 158 -9.24 -9.27 -10.67
C GLY A 158 -8.06 -8.33 -10.84
N GLY A 159 -7.68 -8.09 -12.10
CA GLY A 159 -6.53 -7.27 -12.45
C GLY A 159 -5.20 -8.00 -12.30
N ARG A 160 -4.11 -7.24 -12.11
CA ARG A 160 -2.73 -7.74 -11.94
C ARG A 160 -2.14 -7.25 -10.62
N ILE A 161 -2.88 -7.46 -9.54
CA ILE A 161 -2.66 -6.81 -8.26
C ILE A 161 -1.30 -7.15 -7.65
N THR A 162 -0.81 -8.37 -7.88
CA THR A 162 0.47 -8.87 -7.38
C THR A 162 1.62 -7.96 -7.78
N GLU A 163 1.66 -7.52 -9.03
CA GLU A 163 2.74 -6.66 -9.54
C GLU A 163 2.69 -5.24 -8.97
N TRP A 164 1.49 -4.68 -8.78
CA TRP A 164 1.33 -3.37 -8.14
C TRP A 164 1.79 -3.42 -6.68
N VAL A 165 1.44 -4.48 -5.96
CA VAL A 165 1.90 -4.72 -4.58
C VAL A 165 3.42 -4.85 -4.53
N ALA A 166 4.01 -5.74 -5.33
CA ALA A 166 5.46 -5.94 -5.34
C ALA A 166 6.20 -4.61 -5.66
N GLY A 167 5.69 -3.83 -6.62
CA GLY A 167 6.27 -2.55 -6.98
C GLY A 167 6.29 -1.51 -5.84
N THR A 168 5.28 -1.46 -4.96
CA THR A 168 5.26 -0.51 -3.83
C THR A 168 6.20 -0.93 -2.71
N PHE A 169 6.22 -2.22 -2.36
CA PHE A 169 7.16 -2.78 -1.38
C PHE A 169 8.61 -2.53 -1.82
N ALA A 170 8.91 -2.85 -3.08
CA ALA A 170 10.23 -2.67 -3.65
C ALA A 170 10.67 -1.19 -3.69
N ALA A 171 9.78 -0.25 -4.01
CA ALA A 171 10.12 1.17 -4.01
C ALA A 171 10.51 1.67 -2.61
N ALA A 172 9.75 1.30 -1.57
CA ALA A 172 10.08 1.63 -0.19
C ALA A 172 11.41 1.00 0.26
N ALA A 173 11.62 -0.29 -0.03
CA ALA A 173 12.85 -1.00 0.30
C ALA A 173 14.07 -0.39 -0.42
N ALA A 174 13.94 -0.05 -1.70
CA ALA A 174 15.02 0.51 -2.51
C ALA A 174 15.50 1.87 -1.99
N VAL A 175 14.57 2.79 -1.63
CA VAL A 175 14.96 4.10 -1.08
C VAL A 175 15.67 3.95 0.27
N ALA A 176 15.18 3.04 1.12
CA ALA A 176 15.84 2.74 2.39
C ALA A 176 17.24 2.15 2.17
N ALA A 177 17.38 1.15 1.30
CA ALA A 177 18.66 0.52 0.98
C ALA A 177 19.66 1.53 0.38
N VAL A 178 19.23 2.44 -0.49
CA VAL A 178 20.10 3.51 -1.01
C VAL A 178 20.53 4.46 0.11
N HIS A 179 19.65 4.78 1.05
CA HIS A 179 20.01 5.56 2.24
C HIS A 179 21.06 4.82 3.09
N GLY A 180 20.87 3.52 3.33
CA GLY A 180 21.85 2.65 3.98
C GLY A 180 23.20 2.66 3.26
N ALA A 181 23.20 2.45 1.94
CA ALA A 181 24.38 2.42 1.09
C ALA A 181 25.16 3.74 1.12
N ARG A 182 24.47 4.89 1.15
CA ARG A 182 25.10 6.20 1.27
C ARG A 182 25.79 6.42 2.63
N ARG A 183 25.29 5.80 3.70
CA ARG A 183 25.90 5.85 5.03
C ARG A 183 27.05 4.86 5.19
N SER A 184 26.85 3.62 4.74
CA SER A 184 27.80 2.52 4.93
C SER A 184 28.90 2.49 3.86
N GLY A 185 28.62 3.03 2.67
CA GLY A 185 29.43 2.83 1.46
C GLY A 185 29.18 1.49 0.78
N ARG A 186 28.26 0.66 1.29
CA ARG A 186 27.95 -0.68 0.78
C ARG A 186 26.46 -0.82 0.46
N GLY A 187 26.14 -1.10 -0.79
CA GLY A 187 24.80 -1.40 -1.27
C GLY A 187 24.41 -2.86 -1.07
N GLU A 188 23.10 -3.08 -1.05
CA GLU A 188 22.47 -4.37 -0.84
C GLU A 188 21.91 -4.91 -2.16
N HIS A 189 21.65 -6.22 -2.19
CA HIS A 189 20.86 -6.85 -3.24
C HIS A 189 19.52 -7.24 -2.66
N ILE A 190 18.48 -6.56 -3.12
CA ILE A 190 17.09 -6.81 -2.78
C ILE A 190 16.54 -7.81 -3.79
N ASP A 191 16.30 -9.04 -3.34
CA ASP A 191 15.50 -10.03 -4.07
C ASP A 191 14.02 -9.82 -3.75
N CYS A 192 13.25 -9.33 -4.72
CA CYS A 192 11.83 -9.04 -4.59
C CYS A 192 10.99 -10.13 -5.25
N SER A 193 10.50 -11.05 -4.42
CA SER A 193 9.54 -12.08 -4.81
C SER A 193 8.11 -11.51 -4.90
N LEU A 194 7.49 -11.66 -6.07
CA LEU A 194 6.08 -11.31 -6.27
C LEU A 194 5.17 -12.15 -5.36
N HIS A 195 5.48 -13.44 -5.21
CA HIS A 195 4.76 -14.38 -4.35
C HIS A 195 4.80 -13.98 -2.88
N GLU A 196 5.97 -13.66 -2.34
CA GLU A 196 6.12 -13.23 -0.94
C GLU A 196 5.39 -11.91 -0.68
N SER A 197 5.49 -10.97 -1.64
CA SER A 197 4.83 -9.66 -1.55
C SER A 197 3.30 -9.80 -1.45
N ILE A 198 2.69 -10.63 -2.30
CA ILE A 198 1.24 -10.82 -2.28
C ILE A 198 0.78 -11.72 -1.13
N ALA A 199 1.61 -12.68 -0.68
CA ALA A 199 1.33 -13.47 0.53
C ALA A 199 1.21 -12.55 1.75
N HIS A 200 2.13 -11.59 1.89
CA HIS A 200 2.04 -10.58 2.95
C HIS A 200 0.85 -9.63 2.79
N ALA A 201 0.49 -9.27 1.55
CA ALA A 201 -0.53 -8.23 1.32
C ALA A 201 -1.98 -8.75 1.29
N SER A 202 -2.22 -10.03 1.00
CA SER A 202 -3.56 -10.53 0.65
C SER A 202 -4.07 -11.71 1.49
N THR A 203 -3.31 -12.17 2.49
CA THR A 203 -3.71 -13.33 3.31
C THR A 203 -4.25 -12.93 4.69
N ILE A 204 -4.11 -11.66 5.09
CA ILE A 204 -4.44 -11.19 6.44
C ILE A 204 -3.74 -12.05 7.51
N TYR A 205 -2.54 -12.55 7.22
CA TYR A 205 -1.73 -13.38 8.11
C TYR A 205 -2.44 -14.64 8.64
N LEU A 206 -3.25 -15.28 7.79
CA LEU A 206 -3.90 -16.55 8.13
C LEU A 206 -2.87 -17.65 8.43
N ASP A 207 -1.72 -17.62 7.76
CA ASP A 207 -0.57 -18.49 8.03
C ASP A 207 -0.08 -18.37 9.48
N LEU A 208 0.03 -17.15 10.02
CA LEU A 208 0.39 -16.95 11.43
C LEU A 208 -0.70 -17.50 12.35
N MET A 209 -1.97 -17.27 12.03
CA MET A 209 -3.08 -17.85 12.80
C MET A 209 -3.01 -19.39 12.80
N TYR A 210 -2.73 -20.01 11.65
CA TYR A 210 -2.54 -21.46 11.55
C TYR A 210 -1.36 -21.95 12.39
N SER A 211 -0.25 -21.22 12.40
CA SER A 211 0.95 -21.54 13.17
C SER A 211 0.71 -21.44 14.69
N LEU A 212 0.08 -20.36 15.14
CA LEU A 212 -0.21 -20.12 16.56
C LEU A 212 -1.22 -21.12 17.11
N PHE A 213 -2.20 -21.54 16.29
CA PHE A 213 -3.37 -22.28 16.79
C PHE A 213 -3.54 -23.69 16.22
N GLY A 214 -2.57 -24.17 15.43
CA GLY A 214 -2.53 -25.57 14.99
C GLY A 214 -3.67 -25.98 14.04
N ARG A 215 -4.09 -25.08 13.14
CA ARG A 215 -5.28 -25.25 12.26
C ARG A 215 -6.59 -25.25 13.04
N PRO A 216 -7.02 -24.07 13.51
CA PRO A 216 -8.29 -23.97 14.24
C PRO A 216 -9.43 -24.45 13.35
N ASP A 217 -10.37 -25.18 13.94
CA ASP A 217 -11.59 -25.59 13.27
C ASP A 217 -12.48 -24.35 13.11
N PHE A 218 -12.64 -23.88 11.88
CA PHE A 218 -13.52 -22.75 11.60
C PHE A 218 -14.97 -23.21 11.78
N ALA A 219 -15.80 -22.42 12.46
CA ALA A 219 -17.23 -22.70 12.57
C ALA A 219 -17.85 -22.81 11.16
N GLY A 220 -18.18 -24.04 10.73
CA GLY A 220 -18.66 -24.33 9.37
C GLY A 220 -17.64 -25.01 8.44
N GLY A 221 -16.46 -25.36 8.91
CA GLY A 221 -15.48 -26.21 8.20
C GLY A 221 -14.70 -25.53 7.08
N SER A 222 -14.81 -24.20 6.91
CA SER A 222 -14.11 -23.45 5.85
C SER A 222 -13.57 -22.11 6.35
N ALA A 223 -12.35 -21.77 5.94
CA ALA A 223 -11.77 -20.43 6.11
C ALA A 223 -12.31 -19.41 5.09
N GLN A 224 -13.06 -19.88 4.08
CA GLN A 224 -13.73 -19.01 3.12
C GLN A 224 -14.77 -18.15 3.84
N ASN A 225 -14.90 -16.90 3.44
CA ASN A 225 -15.92 -16.02 3.97
C ASN A 225 -16.25 -14.90 2.96
N VAL A 226 -17.45 -14.32 3.09
CA VAL A 226 -17.92 -13.11 2.39
C VAL A 226 -18.48 -12.10 3.40
N GLU A 227 -18.40 -10.83 3.06
CA GLU A 227 -18.87 -9.73 3.90
C GLU A 227 -20.39 -9.85 4.04
N THR A 228 -20.93 -9.58 5.22
CA THR A 228 -22.37 -9.64 5.48
C THR A 228 -22.75 -8.48 6.40
N PRO A 229 -23.49 -7.44 5.92
CA PRO A 229 -23.85 -7.18 4.51
C PRO A 229 -22.60 -7.00 3.62
N SER A 230 -22.74 -7.24 2.32
CA SER A 230 -21.63 -7.16 1.36
C SER A 230 -21.80 -5.95 0.44
N ILE A 231 -21.49 -6.17 -0.84
CA ILE A 231 -21.96 -5.41 -1.99
C ILE A 231 -23.39 -5.86 -2.30
N GLU A 232 -24.35 -4.95 -2.29
CA GLU A 232 -25.77 -5.27 -2.43
C GLU A 232 -26.39 -4.49 -3.60
N PRO A 233 -27.29 -5.11 -4.38
CA PRO A 233 -27.96 -4.45 -5.48
C PRO A 233 -28.91 -3.36 -4.96
N THR A 234 -28.91 -2.22 -5.65
CA THR A 234 -29.82 -1.09 -5.44
C THR A 234 -30.75 -0.95 -6.64
N ARG A 235 -31.59 0.09 -6.67
CA ARG A 235 -32.47 0.38 -7.80
C ARG A 235 -31.71 0.73 -9.09
N ASP A 236 -30.50 1.26 -8.97
CA ASP A 236 -29.72 1.82 -10.08
C ASP A 236 -28.25 1.34 -10.14
N GLY A 237 -27.86 0.37 -9.31
CA GLY A 237 -26.50 -0.13 -9.28
C GLY A 237 -26.23 -1.05 -8.09
N TYR A 238 -25.10 -0.78 -7.42
CA TYR A 238 -24.65 -1.53 -6.24
C TYR A 238 -24.12 -0.57 -5.17
N VAL A 239 -24.36 -0.92 -3.91
CA VAL A 239 -23.81 -0.25 -2.73
C VAL A 239 -23.04 -1.25 -1.88
N GLY A 240 -21.86 -0.89 -1.42
CA GLY A 240 -21.06 -1.69 -0.49
C GLY A 240 -21.18 -1.17 0.94
N PHE A 241 -21.48 -2.06 1.88
CA PHE A 241 -21.55 -1.75 3.32
C PHE A 241 -20.49 -2.52 4.10
N ASN A 242 -19.90 -1.89 5.12
CA ASN A 242 -18.94 -2.57 6.00
C ASN A 242 -19.28 -2.34 7.49
N THR A 243 -19.80 -3.38 8.15
CA THR A 243 -20.25 -3.33 9.54
C THR A 243 -19.32 -4.15 10.45
N ASN A 244 -18.09 -3.65 10.66
CA ASN A 244 -17.04 -4.38 11.39
C ASN A 244 -17.26 -4.39 12.92
N THR A 245 -18.07 -3.48 13.47
CA THR A 245 -18.34 -3.37 14.91
C THR A 245 -19.78 -3.71 15.27
N ALA A 246 -20.00 -4.11 16.52
CA ALA A 246 -21.35 -4.38 17.06
C ALA A 246 -22.29 -3.16 16.95
N GLN A 247 -21.75 -1.96 17.12
CA GLN A 247 -22.51 -0.72 16.93
C GLN A 247 -22.93 -0.55 15.47
N GLN A 248 -22.02 -0.77 14.51
CA GLN A 248 -22.33 -0.62 13.08
C GLN A 248 -23.38 -1.62 12.59
N ILE A 249 -23.36 -2.88 13.04
CA ILE A 249 -24.42 -3.83 12.66
C ILE A 249 -25.76 -3.44 13.30
N SER A 250 -25.75 -2.99 14.56
CA SER A 250 -26.94 -2.48 15.25
C SER A 250 -27.57 -1.31 14.50
N ASP A 251 -26.75 -0.34 14.08
CA ASP A 251 -27.22 0.83 13.33
C ASP A 251 -27.66 0.45 11.91
N PHE A 252 -26.99 -0.52 11.28
CA PHE A 252 -27.40 -1.05 9.99
C PHE A 252 -28.78 -1.71 10.05
N LEU A 253 -29.07 -2.50 11.08
CA LEU A 253 -30.40 -3.08 11.28
C LEU A 253 -31.49 -2.02 11.45
N LEU A 254 -31.20 -0.90 12.12
CA LEU A 254 -32.12 0.24 12.16
C LEU A 254 -32.34 0.86 10.78
N MET A 255 -31.25 1.07 10.04
CA MET A 255 -31.29 1.67 8.70
C MET A 255 -32.18 0.87 7.74
N ILE A 256 -32.09 -0.46 7.78
CA ILE A 256 -32.86 -1.34 6.90
C ILE A 256 -34.26 -1.67 7.43
N GLU A 257 -34.76 -0.89 8.40
CA GLU A 257 -36.11 -1.02 8.96
C GLU A 257 -36.34 -2.37 9.69
N ARG A 258 -35.29 -2.92 10.33
CA ARG A 258 -35.33 -4.17 11.11
C ARG A 258 -34.95 -3.99 12.60
N PRO A 259 -35.62 -3.10 13.35
CA PRO A 259 -35.38 -2.95 14.79
C PRO A 259 -35.72 -4.24 15.57
N ASP A 260 -36.63 -5.07 15.05
CA ASP A 260 -37.00 -6.37 15.62
C ASP A 260 -35.81 -7.34 15.71
N LEU A 261 -34.93 -7.37 14.69
CA LEU A 261 -33.72 -8.19 14.71
C LEU A 261 -32.70 -7.66 15.72
N ARG A 262 -32.62 -6.34 15.86
CA ARG A 262 -31.76 -5.70 16.85
C ARG A 262 -32.17 -6.06 18.28
N GLU A 263 -33.48 -6.07 18.56
CA GLU A 263 -34.02 -6.38 19.89
C GLU A 263 -33.85 -7.87 20.26
N THR A 264 -34.07 -8.77 19.31
CA THR A 264 -33.91 -10.23 19.51
C THR A 264 -32.45 -10.67 19.53
N GLY A 265 -31.54 -9.85 18.99
CA GLY A 265 -30.14 -10.17 18.80
C GLY A 265 -29.86 -11.14 17.64
N GLU A 266 -30.86 -11.36 16.80
CA GLU A 266 -30.78 -12.20 15.63
C GLU A 266 -29.98 -11.52 14.51
N PHE A 267 -29.08 -12.27 13.85
CA PHE A 267 -28.14 -11.78 12.83
C PHE A 267 -27.06 -10.79 13.31
N ASN A 268 -26.90 -10.61 14.63
CA ASN A 268 -25.86 -9.76 15.21
C ASN A 268 -24.43 -10.21 14.86
N THR A 269 -24.20 -11.52 14.71
CA THR A 269 -22.87 -12.06 14.41
C THR A 269 -22.72 -12.48 12.94
N ALA A 270 -21.50 -12.36 12.41
CA ALA A 270 -21.20 -12.83 11.05
C ALA A 270 -21.53 -14.32 10.87
N MET A 271 -21.28 -15.15 11.90
CA MET A 271 -21.61 -16.58 11.87
C MET A 271 -23.11 -16.83 11.65
N GLN A 272 -23.99 -16.09 12.33
CA GLN A 272 -25.45 -16.23 12.14
C GLN A 272 -25.87 -15.82 10.73
N ARG A 273 -25.26 -14.76 10.17
CA ARG A 273 -25.54 -14.28 8.82
C ARG A 273 -25.07 -15.26 7.75
N ILE A 274 -23.86 -15.81 7.90
CA ILE A 274 -23.31 -16.80 6.97
C ILE A 274 -24.12 -18.10 7.00
N ALA A 275 -24.49 -18.60 8.20
CA ALA A 275 -25.27 -19.82 8.34
C ALA A 275 -26.65 -19.74 7.68
N ARG A 276 -27.19 -18.52 7.52
CA ARG A 276 -28.50 -18.25 6.90
C ARG A 276 -28.36 -17.19 5.80
N LEU A 277 -27.32 -17.32 4.97
CA LEU A 277 -26.91 -16.28 4.03
C LEU A 277 -28.02 -15.88 3.06
N GLY A 278 -28.78 -16.84 2.51
CA GLY A 278 -29.90 -16.53 1.62
C GLY A 278 -31.00 -15.69 2.30
N GLU A 279 -31.39 -16.06 3.52
CA GLU A 279 -32.37 -15.30 4.32
C GLU A 279 -31.84 -13.90 4.67
N TRP A 280 -30.57 -13.81 5.06
CA TRP A 280 -29.91 -12.53 5.34
C TRP A 280 -29.87 -11.63 4.10
N GLU A 281 -29.49 -12.16 2.95
CA GLU A 281 -29.47 -11.44 1.67
C GLU A 281 -30.87 -10.95 1.30
N ASP A 282 -31.91 -11.78 1.45
CA ASP A 282 -33.30 -11.38 1.18
C ASP A 282 -33.75 -10.22 2.09
N ILE A 283 -33.40 -10.27 3.37
CA ILE A 283 -33.69 -9.21 4.34
C ILE A 283 -33.02 -7.89 3.93
N VAL A 284 -31.73 -7.92 3.62
CA VAL A 284 -30.98 -6.73 3.23
C VAL A 284 -31.50 -6.18 1.90
N ARG A 285 -31.70 -7.05 0.91
CA ARG A 285 -32.11 -6.67 -0.45
C ARG A 285 -33.55 -6.17 -0.53
N ALA A 286 -34.42 -6.57 0.39
CA ALA A 286 -35.77 -5.99 0.52
C ALA A 286 -35.73 -4.49 0.79
N TRP A 287 -34.68 -4.00 1.46
CA TRP A 287 -34.46 -2.57 1.66
C TRP A 287 -33.63 -1.95 0.52
N THR A 288 -32.48 -2.53 0.17
CA THR A 288 -31.55 -1.89 -0.78
C THR A 288 -32.15 -1.73 -2.18
N ARG A 289 -32.94 -2.69 -2.67
CA ARG A 289 -33.56 -2.62 -3.99
C ARG A 289 -34.66 -1.55 -4.11
N ARG A 290 -35.15 -1.00 -2.99
CA ARG A 290 -36.12 0.10 -2.99
C ARG A 290 -35.45 1.48 -3.10
N HIS A 291 -34.15 1.55 -2.83
CA HIS A 291 -33.37 2.79 -2.77
C HIS A 291 -32.38 2.86 -3.94
N THR A 292 -32.07 4.06 -4.37
CA THR A 292 -30.89 4.33 -5.22
C THR A 292 -29.61 4.14 -4.43
N THR A 293 -28.50 3.98 -5.14
CA THR A 293 -27.16 3.94 -4.55
C THR A 293 -26.87 5.19 -3.72
N ALA A 294 -27.26 6.37 -4.21
CA ALA A 294 -27.07 7.64 -3.51
C ALA A 294 -27.91 7.73 -2.22
N GLU A 295 -29.20 7.36 -2.26
CA GLU A 295 -30.08 7.33 -1.07
C GLU A 295 -29.54 6.37 0.00
N ALA A 296 -29.02 5.20 -0.42
CA ALA A 296 -28.43 4.22 0.49
C ALA A 296 -27.16 4.74 1.16
N ILE A 297 -26.29 5.42 0.41
CA ILE A 297 -25.07 6.05 0.93
C ILE A 297 -25.42 7.16 1.92
N GLU A 298 -26.39 8.01 1.60
CA GLU A 298 -26.84 9.09 2.49
C GLU A 298 -27.36 8.53 3.83
N ALA A 299 -28.26 7.54 3.77
CA ALA A 299 -28.82 6.90 4.97
C ALA A 299 -27.74 6.25 5.86
N ALA A 300 -26.80 5.52 5.26
CA ALA A 300 -25.70 4.89 5.99
C ALA A 300 -24.73 5.93 6.58
N SER A 301 -24.41 6.99 5.83
CA SER A 301 -23.50 8.05 6.27
C SER A 301 -24.03 8.80 7.49
N LEU A 302 -25.36 9.07 7.55
CA LEU A 302 -26.01 9.69 8.71
C LEU A 302 -25.84 8.88 9.99
N LEU A 303 -25.76 7.55 9.87
CA LEU A 303 -25.55 6.61 10.98
C LEU A 303 -24.08 6.25 11.18
N ARG A 304 -23.16 6.88 10.43
CA ARG A 304 -21.71 6.59 10.45
C ARG A 304 -21.37 5.13 10.13
N ILE A 305 -22.21 4.47 9.32
CA ILE A 305 -21.94 3.15 8.77
C ILE A 305 -21.00 3.33 7.57
N PRO A 306 -19.82 2.69 7.56
CA PRO A 306 -18.94 2.72 6.40
C PRO A 306 -19.64 2.18 5.16
N VAL A 307 -19.66 2.99 4.10
CA VAL A 307 -20.44 2.74 2.89
C VAL A 307 -19.72 3.35 1.68
N ALA A 308 -19.82 2.71 0.52
CA ALA A 308 -19.35 3.27 -0.75
C ALA A 308 -20.20 2.80 -1.94
N PRO A 309 -20.27 3.58 -3.03
CA PRO A 309 -20.65 3.04 -4.33
C PRO A 309 -19.58 2.05 -4.80
N ILE A 310 -19.94 1.20 -5.76
CA ILE A 310 -18.96 0.34 -6.42
C ILE A 310 -18.36 1.09 -7.61
N GLY A 311 -17.10 1.51 -7.47
CA GLY A 311 -16.38 2.21 -8.52
C GLY A 311 -16.04 1.29 -9.69
N ASN A 312 -15.87 1.86 -10.88
CA ASN A 312 -15.36 1.15 -12.06
C ASN A 312 -14.57 2.13 -12.96
N GLY A 313 -14.09 1.65 -14.11
CA GLY A 313 -13.27 2.44 -15.03
C GLY A 313 -13.94 3.71 -15.58
N GLU A 314 -15.27 3.81 -15.52
CA GLU A 314 -16.04 4.98 -15.93
C GLU A 314 -16.36 5.87 -14.71
N THR A 315 -16.97 5.30 -13.67
CA THR A 315 -17.55 6.07 -12.55
C THR A 315 -16.49 6.71 -11.64
N LEU A 316 -15.28 6.17 -11.58
CA LEU A 316 -14.18 6.72 -10.79
C LEU A 316 -13.77 8.13 -11.23
N LEU A 317 -13.91 8.46 -12.51
CA LEU A 317 -13.51 9.77 -13.04
C LEU A 317 -14.49 10.89 -12.68
N GLU A 318 -15.68 10.52 -12.22
CA GLU A 318 -16.80 11.41 -11.92
C GLU A 318 -17.11 11.46 -10.42
N HIS A 319 -16.55 10.54 -9.63
CA HIS A 319 -16.79 10.47 -8.19
C HIS A 319 -16.39 11.78 -7.49
N GLU A 320 -17.33 12.40 -6.77
CA GLU A 320 -17.20 13.75 -6.24
C GLU A 320 -15.95 13.96 -5.37
N GLN A 321 -15.58 12.96 -4.55
CA GLN A 321 -14.37 13.04 -3.72
C GLN A 321 -13.09 13.03 -4.56
N LEU A 322 -13.05 12.18 -5.59
CA LEU A 322 -11.85 12.01 -6.42
C LEU A 322 -11.66 13.21 -7.35
N VAL A 323 -12.77 13.79 -7.82
CA VAL A 323 -12.82 15.06 -8.56
C VAL A 323 -12.37 16.22 -7.68
N ALA A 324 -12.97 16.40 -6.49
CA ALA A 324 -12.64 17.48 -5.58
C ALA A 324 -11.15 17.48 -5.17
N ARG A 325 -10.56 16.29 -5.04
CA ARG A 325 -9.14 16.12 -4.68
C ARG A 325 -8.18 16.12 -5.87
N GLY A 326 -8.71 16.20 -7.10
CA GLY A 326 -7.94 16.17 -8.34
C GLY A 326 -7.04 14.94 -8.44
N ILE A 327 -7.58 13.76 -8.09
CA ILE A 327 -6.85 12.48 -8.08
C ILE A 327 -6.45 12.09 -9.49
N TYR A 328 -7.35 12.22 -10.45
CA TYR A 328 -7.09 11.93 -11.85
C TYR A 328 -6.79 13.22 -12.62
N ARG A 329 -5.65 13.25 -13.33
CA ARG A 329 -5.24 14.37 -14.18
C ARG A 329 -4.97 13.88 -15.59
N GLU A 330 -5.07 14.78 -16.56
CA GLU A 330 -4.69 14.45 -17.93
C GLU A 330 -3.23 13.95 -17.96
N ALA A 331 -3.02 12.77 -18.54
CA ALA A 331 -1.70 12.20 -18.65
C ALA A 331 -0.81 13.07 -19.55
N PRO A 332 0.51 13.15 -19.30
CA PRO A 332 1.40 13.87 -20.19
C PRO A 332 1.32 13.36 -21.63
N GLY A 333 1.13 14.29 -22.58
CA GLY A 333 0.85 13.98 -23.99
C GLY A 333 -0.63 13.69 -24.31
N GLY A 334 -1.53 13.74 -23.32
CA GLY A 334 -2.99 13.67 -23.50
C GLY A 334 -3.56 12.29 -23.84
N GLY A 335 -4.89 12.20 -23.88
CA GLY A 335 -5.63 11.04 -24.42
C GLY A 335 -6.09 10.04 -23.36
N PHE A 336 -5.72 10.23 -22.09
CA PHE A 336 -6.29 9.51 -20.95
C PHE A 336 -6.02 10.27 -19.65
N LYS A 337 -6.79 9.97 -18.61
CA LYS A 337 -6.52 10.47 -17.26
C LYS A 337 -5.71 9.44 -16.46
N ALA A 338 -4.69 9.91 -15.76
CA ALA A 338 -3.82 9.11 -14.90
C ALA A 338 -4.00 9.51 -13.43
N PRO A 339 -3.89 8.56 -12.48
CA PRO A 339 -3.88 8.89 -11.06
C PRO A 339 -2.60 9.65 -10.68
N CYS A 340 -2.74 10.63 -9.79
CA CYS A 340 -1.64 11.35 -9.17
C CYS A 340 -0.96 10.50 -8.08
N PRO A 341 0.29 10.84 -7.70
CA PRO A 341 0.89 10.27 -6.50
C PRO A 341 -0.03 10.41 -5.27
N PRO A 342 -0.19 9.35 -4.45
CA PRO A 342 -1.19 9.28 -3.39
C PRO A 342 -0.76 10.00 -2.10
N TYR A 343 0.16 10.95 -2.19
CA TYR A 343 0.61 11.76 -1.06
C TYR A 343 0.75 13.24 -1.41
N ARG A 344 0.69 14.09 -0.38
CA ARG A 344 0.99 15.52 -0.42
C ARG A 344 2.01 15.85 0.67
N ILE A 345 2.95 16.74 0.38
CA ILE A 345 3.90 17.30 1.35
C ILE A 345 3.62 18.79 1.47
N ASP A 346 3.32 19.26 2.68
CA ASP A 346 2.89 20.63 2.98
C ASP A 346 1.73 21.12 2.09
N GLY A 347 0.79 20.21 1.80
CA GLY A 347 -0.37 20.46 0.95
C GLY A 347 -0.11 20.34 -0.56
N GLU A 348 1.16 20.23 -0.97
CA GLU A 348 1.56 20.16 -2.37
C GLU A 348 1.76 18.72 -2.84
N ARG A 349 1.33 18.41 -4.07
CA ARG A 349 1.66 17.14 -4.73
C ARG A 349 3.07 17.21 -5.34
N PRO A 350 3.70 16.07 -5.64
CA PRO A 350 4.86 16.05 -6.50
C PRO A 350 4.60 16.77 -7.83
N PRO A 351 5.63 17.37 -8.47
CA PRO A 351 5.48 18.03 -9.76
C PRO A 351 4.80 17.13 -10.80
N PRO A 352 3.99 17.69 -11.72
CA PRO A 352 3.40 16.91 -12.80
C PRO A 352 4.47 16.15 -13.61
N PRO A 353 4.23 14.87 -13.97
CA PRO A 353 5.22 14.09 -14.69
C PRO A 353 5.45 14.60 -16.12
N ARG A 354 6.64 14.33 -16.67
CA ARG A 354 6.92 14.55 -18.11
C ARG A 354 6.39 13.39 -18.94
N PRO A 355 6.15 13.56 -20.26
CA PRO A 355 5.78 12.46 -21.15
C PRO A 355 6.74 11.28 -21.06
N ALA A 356 6.17 10.06 -21.17
CA ALA A 356 6.98 8.87 -21.33
C ALA A 356 7.82 8.97 -22.62
N PRO A 357 9.07 8.50 -22.60
CA PRO A 357 9.95 8.61 -23.76
C PRO A 357 9.55 7.63 -24.86
N ALA A 358 9.60 8.08 -26.11
CA ALA A 358 9.61 7.17 -27.26
C ALA A 358 10.82 6.22 -27.16
N LEU A 359 10.73 5.06 -27.81
CA LEU A 359 11.79 4.05 -27.79
C LEU A 359 13.12 4.65 -28.26
N GLY A 360 14.13 4.61 -27.39
CA GLY A 360 15.47 5.13 -27.70
C GLY A 360 15.53 6.64 -27.93
N ALA A 361 14.59 7.43 -27.41
CA ALA A 361 14.54 8.88 -27.61
C ALA A 361 15.78 9.64 -27.11
N ASP A 362 16.57 9.07 -26.21
CA ASP A 362 17.84 9.63 -25.71
C ASP A 362 18.97 8.60 -25.89
N PRO A 363 19.50 8.42 -27.12
CA PRO A 363 20.56 7.44 -27.41
C PRO A 363 21.87 7.76 -26.68
N ASP A 364 22.04 8.99 -26.20
CA ASP A 364 23.16 9.45 -25.40
C ASP A 364 22.75 9.68 -23.94
N ALA A 365 21.72 8.99 -23.43
CA ALA A 365 21.30 9.13 -22.03
C ALA A 365 22.48 8.81 -21.09
N ARG A 366 22.74 9.75 -20.16
CA ARG A 366 23.74 9.72 -19.08
C ARG A 366 23.16 10.42 -17.86
N PHE A 367 23.50 9.98 -16.66
CA PHE A 367 23.01 10.65 -15.45
C PHE A 367 23.56 12.07 -15.37
N SER A 368 22.77 12.97 -14.79
CA SER A 368 23.24 14.31 -14.46
C SER A 368 24.42 14.21 -13.48
N SER A 369 25.42 15.08 -13.65
CA SER A 369 26.58 15.11 -12.77
C SER A 369 26.15 15.47 -11.35
N SER A 370 26.14 14.49 -10.45
CA SER A 370 25.85 14.67 -9.02
C SER A 370 27.18 14.76 -8.25
N PRO A 371 27.27 15.50 -7.13
CA PRO A 371 28.47 15.50 -6.29
C PRO A 371 28.90 14.07 -5.99
N ALA A 372 30.21 13.81 -6.11
CA ALA A 372 30.79 12.49 -5.90
C ALA A 372 30.30 11.89 -4.58
N ARG A 373 29.95 10.60 -4.60
CA ARG A 373 29.65 9.84 -3.38
C ARG A 373 30.73 10.16 -2.34
N PRO A 374 30.38 10.55 -1.10
CA PRO A 374 31.38 10.68 -0.05
C PRO A 374 32.02 9.30 0.14
N ARG A 375 33.22 9.11 -0.43
CA ARG A 375 34.05 7.95 -0.14
C ARG A 375 34.42 8.03 1.33
N ARG A 376 33.93 7.11 2.16
CA ARG A 376 34.53 6.91 3.48
C ARG A 376 36.00 6.55 3.26
N SER A 377 36.89 7.38 3.77
CA SER A 377 38.28 7.01 4.00
C SER A 377 38.33 6.11 5.24
N GLY A 378 38.54 4.80 5.05
CA GLY A 378 39.10 3.93 6.08
C GLY A 378 38.14 3.32 7.11
N THR A 379 37.18 2.49 6.68
CA THR A 379 36.70 1.40 7.54
C THR A 379 37.36 0.10 7.08
N ASN A 380 37.83 -0.71 8.03
CA ASN A 380 38.36 -2.05 7.75
C ASN A 380 37.31 -2.82 6.93
N ALA A 381 37.75 -3.44 5.83
CA ALA A 381 36.89 -4.29 4.99
C ALA A 381 36.33 -5.50 5.74
N ASP A 382 36.87 -5.79 6.94
CA ASP A 382 36.55 -6.91 7.81
C ASP A 382 35.46 -6.63 8.86
N GLU A 383 34.98 -5.38 9.01
CA GLU A 383 33.80 -5.09 9.83
C GLU A 383 32.54 -5.15 8.96
N GLU A 384 31.68 -6.15 9.20
CA GLU A 384 30.34 -6.17 8.62
C GLU A 384 29.61 -4.88 8.97
N PRO A 385 28.93 -4.22 8.01
CA PRO A 385 28.03 -3.13 8.34
C PRO A 385 26.88 -3.70 9.19
N THR A 386 27.01 -3.60 10.51
CA THR A 386 26.00 -4.07 11.47
C THR A 386 24.80 -3.11 11.56
N ALA A 387 24.87 -1.95 10.92
CA ALA A 387 23.88 -0.90 10.99
C ALA A 387 22.82 -1.03 9.90
N MET A 388 21.58 -1.29 10.32
CA MET A 388 20.40 -1.36 9.44
C MET A 388 20.13 -0.02 8.74
N PRO A 389 19.48 -0.01 7.56
CA PRO A 389 19.35 1.20 6.74
C PRO A 389 18.72 2.40 7.46
N LEU A 390 17.75 2.17 8.34
CA LEU A 390 17.02 3.21 9.07
C LEU A 390 17.44 3.32 10.54
N GLU A 391 18.55 2.71 10.94
CA GLU A 391 19.05 2.80 12.30
C GLU A 391 19.29 4.27 12.71
N GLY A 392 18.83 4.61 13.91
CA GLY A 392 18.91 5.96 14.46
C GLY A 392 17.67 6.81 14.22
N LEU A 393 16.75 6.40 13.33
CA LEU A 393 15.45 7.04 13.21
C LEU A 393 14.55 6.67 14.38
N ARG A 394 13.82 7.65 14.92
CA ARG A 394 12.79 7.43 15.94
C ARG A 394 11.41 7.77 15.42
N VAL A 395 10.51 6.79 15.45
CA VAL A 395 9.14 6.92 14.97
C VAL A 395 8.18 6.79 16.15
N ILE A 396 7.25 7.73 16.26
CA ILE A 396 6.10 7.62 17.16
C ILE A 396 4.90 7.21 16.30
N ASP A 397 4.45 5.98 16.53
CA ASP A 397 3.39 5.33 15.80
C ASP A 397 2.10 5.40 16.63
N ALA A 398 1.17 6.25 16.26
CA ALA A 398 -0.17 6.32 16.83
C ALA A 398 -1.22 5.73 15.86
N THR A 399 -0.79 4.84 14.96
CA THR A 399 -1.69 4.21 13.98
C THR A 399 -2.45 3.03 14.58
N THR A 400 -3.50 2.59 13.90
CA THR A 400 -4.34 1.44 14.26
C THR A 400 -4.74 0.66 13.01
N TRP A 401 -5.29 -0.54 13.19
CA TRP A 401 -5.69 -1.46 12.13
C TRP A 401 -4.47 -1.94 11.32
N TRP A 402 -4.52 -1.92 10.00
CA TRP A 402 -3.50 -2.60 9.19
C TRP A 402 -2.67 -1.65 8.33
N ALA A 403 -3.27 -0.67 7.64
CA ALA A 403 -2.53 0.23 6.74
C ALA A 403 -1.41 1.02 7.43
N GLY A 404 -1.75 1.76 8.50
CA GLY A 404 -0.79 2.55 9.26
C GLY A 404 0.27 1.68 9.95
N PRO A 405 -0.13 0.61 10.68
CA PRO A 405 0.83 -0.29 11.30
C PRO A 405 1.75 -0.99 10.30
N SER A 406 1.28 -1.34 9.10
CA SER A 406 2.13 -1.88 8.02
C SER A 406 3.21 -0.88 7.59
N ALA A 407 2.86 0.39 7.47
CA ALA A 407 3.80 1.44 7.07
C ALA A 407 4.94 1.59 8.09
N THR A 408 4.59 1.72 9.37
CA THR A 408 5.56 1.88 10.46
C THR A 408 6.28 0.58 10.78
N HIS A 409 5.68 -0.58 10.51
CA HIS A 409 6.33 -1.88 10.62
C HIS A 409 7.46 -2.04 9.60
N ALA A 410 7.25 -1.65 8.34
CA ALA A 410 8.32 -1.65 7.35
C ALA A 410 9.52 -0.81 7.80
N LEU A 411 9.28 0.37 8.41
CA LEU A 411 10.36 1.17 8.99
C LEU A 411 11.07 0.44 10.15
N ALA A 412 10.32 -0.24 11.02
CA ALA A 412 10.88 -1.01 12.13
C ALA A 412 11.75 -2.18 11.64
N CYS A 413 11.28 -2.94 10.64
CA CYS A 413 12.05 -4.02 10.01
C CYS A 413 13.35 -3.53 9.38
N LEU A 414 13.39 -2.29 8.90
CA LEU A 414 14.57 -1.65 8.35
C LEU A 414 15.45 -0.96 9.41
N GLY A 415 15.18 -1.19 10.71
CA GLY A 415 16.00 -0.76 11.84
C GLY A 415 15.58 0.53 12.53
N ALA A 416 14.45 1.15 12.14
CA ALA A 416 13.95 2.32 12.84
C ALA A 416 13.45 1.95 14.25
N ASN A 417 13.68 2.85 15.21
CA ASN A 417 13.18 2.71 16.56
C ASN A 417 11.72 3.20 16.65
N VAL A 418 10.79 2.26 16.50
CA VAL A 418 9.35 2.55 16.47
C VAL A 418 8.71 2.34 17.84
N ILE A 419 7.98 3.35 18.31
CA ILE A 419 7.20 3.30 19.55
C ILE A 419 5.72 3.38 19.18
N HIS A 420 5.00 2.27 19.32
CA HIS A 420 3.56 2.18 19.13
C HIS A 420 2.83 2.71 20.38
N VAL A 421 1.92 3.66 20.16
CA VAL A 421 1.13 4.35 21.18
C VAL A 421 -0.32 3.92 21.04
N GLU A 422 -0.85 3.26 22.07
CA GLU A 422 -2.27 2.90 22.16
C GLU A 422 -2.84 3.24 23.55
N SER A 423 -4.13 2.98 23.80
CA SER A 423 -4.78 3.21 25.10
C SER A 423 -5.41 1.94 25.65
N VAL A 424 -5.37 1.73 26.97
CA VAL A 424 -6.08 0.60 27.62
C VAL A 424 -7.60 0.71 27.53
N ARG A 425 -8.13 1.90 27.22
CA ARG A 425 -9.59 2.10 26.99
C ARG A 425 -9.99 1.92 25.54
N HIS A 426 -9.07 2.22 24.63
CA HIS A 426 -9.24 2.15 23.19
C HIS A 426 -7.95 1.55 22.63
N ILE A 427 -7.86 0.22 22.76
CA ILE A 427 -6.74 -0.55 22.23
C ILE A 427 -6.74 -0.47 20.71
N ASP A 428 -5.61 -0.78 20.08
CA ASP A 428 -5.56 -0.89 18.62
C ASP A 428 -6.68 -1.82 18.11
N GLY A 429 -7.50 -1.32 17.18
CA GLY A 429 -8.60 -2.08 16.58
C GLY A 429 -8.16 -3.43 16.00
N ALA A 430 -6.92 -3.55 15.50
CA ALA A 430 -6.39 -4.84 15.03
C ALA A 430 -6.40 -5.91 16.13
N ARG A 431 -6.24 -5.55 17.41
CA ARG A 431 -6.29 -6.50 18.54
C ARG A 431 -7.67 -7.13 18.70
N THR A 432 -8.73 -6.43 18.28
CA THR A 432 -10.12 -6.93 18.38
C THR A 432 -10.40 -8.15 17.52
N VAL A 433 -9.58 -8.39 16.48
CA VAL A 433 -9.63 -9.61 15.65
C VAL A 433 -9.37 -10.86 16.50
N GLY A 434 -8.52 -10.75 17.52
CA GLY A 434 -8.27 -11.82 18.47
C GLY A 434 -9.51 -12.20 19.30
N GLY A 435 -10.55 -11.36 19.34
CA GLY A 435 -11.80 -11.63 20.06
C GLY A 435 -12.54 -12.89 19.58
N MET A 436 -12.32 -13.31 18.33
CA MET A 436 -12.81 -14.63 17.83
C MET A 436 -12.27 -15.80 18.65
N LEU A 437 -11.16 -15.59 19.36
CA LEU A 437 -10.44 -16.58 20.15
C LEU A 437 -10.67 -16.42 21.66
N ALA A 438 -11.56 -15.50 22.09
CA ALA A 438 -11.82 -15.23 23.51
C ALA A 438 -12.31 -16.47 24.30
N GLY A 439 -12.90 -17.46 23.62
CA GLY A 439 -13.29 -18.73 24.25
C GLY A 439 -12.12 -19.66 24.59
N SER A 440 -10.96 -19.48 23.94
CA SER A 440 -9.77 -20.33 24.12
C SER A 440 -8.58 -19.57 24.71
N PHE A 441 -8.57 -18.24 24.59
CA PHE A 441 -7.49 -17.36 25.04
C PHE A 441 -8.05 -16.24 25.92
N PRO A 442 -7.86 -16.28 27.25
CA PRO A 442 -8.33 -15.23 28.15
C PRO A 442 -7.80 -13.83 27.79
N ASP A 443 -6.54 -13.76 27.36
CA ASP A 443 -5.87 -12.55 26.87
C ASP A 443 -6.00 -12.42 25.34
N TRP A 444 -7.22 -12.59 24.83
CA TRP A 444 -7.51 -12.63 23.39
C TRP A 444 -6.99 -11.42 22.61
N TRP A 445 -6.81 -10.26 23.25
CA TRP A 445 -6.27 -9.05 22.63
C TRP A 445 -4.77 -9.18 22.26
N GLU A 446 -4.06 -10.18 22.80
CA GLU A 446 -2.71 -10.57 22.40
C GLU A 446 -2.70 -11.75 21.40
N ALA A 447 -3.86 -12.25 21.00
CA ALA A 447 -4.00 -13.39 20.08
C ALA A 447 -4.40 -12.96 18.65
N SER A 448 -4.34 -11.68 18.32
CA SER A 448 -4.65 -11.17 16.97
C SER A 448 -3.49 -11.40 16.01
N ASN A 449 -3.70 -12.22 14.99
CA ASN A 449 -2.73 -12.48 13.92
C ASN A 449 -2.38 -11.21 13.11
N ILE A 450 -3.32 -10.28 12.95
CA ILE A 450 -3.04 -8.99 12.29
C ILE A 450 -2.14 -8.13 13.16
N TYR A 451 -2.49 -7.94 14.43
CA TYR A 451 -1.72 -7.08 15.33
C TYR A 451 -0.30 -7.62 15.52
N LEU A 452 -0.16 -8.93 15.77
CA LEU A 452 1.13 -9.57 15.98
C LEU A 452 2.04 -9.45 14.76
N SER A 453 1.50 -9.59 13.54
CA SER A 453 2.30 -9.50 12.32
C SER A 453 2.68 -8.06 11.94
N ALA A 454 1.78 -7.10 12.15
CA ALA A 454 2.01 -5.70 11.76
C ALA A 454 2.67 -4.86 12.87
N ASN A 455 3.00 -5.44 14.04
CA ASN A 455 3.63 -4.73 15.15
C ASN A 455 4.88 -5.42 15.72
N THR A 456 5.41 -6.45 15.06
CA THR A 456 6.76 -6.96 15.37
C THR A 456 7.82 -5.85 15.20
N ASN A 457 8.94 -5.97 15.92
CA ASN A 457 10.03 -4.98 15.96
C ASN A 457 9.65 -3.59 16.54
N LYS A 458 8.43 -3.40 17.05
CA LYS A 458 7.99 -2.16 17.72
C LYS A 458 8.02 -2.29 19.24
N ARG A 459 8.15 -1.16 19.93
CA ARG A 459 7.97 -1.06 21.39
C ARG A 459 6.59 -0.47 21.68
N GLY A 460 5.80 -1.09 22.55
CA GLY A 460 4.50 -0.56 22.95
C GLY A 460 4.56 0.42 24.13
N ILE A 461 3.71 1.44 24.13
CA ILE A 461 3.40 2.26 25.29
C ILE A 461 1.90 2.59 25.33
N THR A 462 1.32 2.54 26.52
CA THR A 462 -0.08 2.93 26.71
C THR A 462 -0.18 4.40 27.16
N LEU A 463 -0.87 5.24 26.38
CA LEU A 463 -1.18 6.63 26.72
C LEU A 463 -2.67 6.91 26.57
N ASP A 464 -3.30 7.40 27.65
CA ASP A 464 -4.68 7.89 27.61
C ASP A 464 -4.69 9.38 27.25
N LEU A 465 -4.86 9.70 25.96
CA LEU A 465 -4.82 11.08 25.43
C LEU A 465 -6.02 11.94 25.87
N SER A 466 -7.05 11.34 26.47
CA SER A 466 -8.14 12.10 27.11
C SER A 466 -7.67 12.84 28.36
N LYS A 467 -6.58 12.36 28.98
CA LYS A 467 -5.97 12.95 30.17
C LYS A 467 -4.81 13.86 29.81
N GLU A 468 -4.65 14.94 30.58
CA GLU A 468 -3.52 15.88 30.43
C GLU A 468 -2.18 15.16 30.47
N ARG A 469 -2.00 14.24 31.44
CA ARG A 469 -0.77 13.45 31.55
C ARG A 469 -0.45 12.63 30.30
N GLY A 470 -1.45 12.05 29.63
CA GLY A 470 -1.23 11.30 28.40
C GLY A 470 -0.71 12.20 27.28
N ARG A 471 -1.31 13.40 27.14
CA ARG A 471 -0.88 14.42 26.18
C ARG A 471 0.54 14.93 26.47
N GLU A 472 0.88 15.21 27.73
CA GLU A 472 2.24 15.61 28.13
C GLU A 472 3.30 14.55 27.82
N LEU A 473 2.98 13.26 28.02
CA LEU A 473 3.90 12.17 27.71
C LEU A 473 4.09 12.02 26.21
N LEU A 474 3.03 12.16 25.42
CA LEU A 474 3.13 12.17 23.96
C LEU A 474 3.98 13.36 23.47
N ASP A 475 3.80 14.56 24.01
CA ASP A 475 4.63 15.72 23.68
C ASP A 475 6.12 15.42 23.92
N ARG A 476 6.46 14.73 25.02
CA ARG A 476 7.84 14.32 25.33
C ARG A 476 8.39 13.32 24.31
N LEU A 477 7.55 12.45 23.78
CA LEU A 477 7.93 11.52 22.71
C LEU A 477 8.20 12.29 21.41
N ILE A 478 7.29 13.19 21.01
CA ILE A 478 7.39 14.00 19.79
C ILE A 478 8.64 14.91 19.77
N LYS A 479 9.02 15.48 20.92
CA LYS A 479 10.23 16.32 21.07
C LYS A 479 11.52 15.63 20.60
N GLY A 480 11.59 14.30 20.68
CA GLY A 480 12.75 13.53 20.25
C GLY A 480 12.51 12.67 19.01
N ALA A 481 11.39 12.84 18.32
CA ALA A 481 11.00 12.01 17.18
C ALA A 481 11.47 12.58 15.85
N ASP A 482 11.71 11.69 14.89
CA ASP A 482 11.88 12.04 13.48
C ASP A 482 10.55 12.06 12.74
N LEU A 483 9.68 11.11 13.09
CA LEU A 483 8.38 10.88 12.49
C LEU A 483 7.32 10.73 13.57
N PHE A 484 6.15 11.35 13.35
CA PHE A 484 4.93 11.11 14.10
C PHE A 484 3.82 10.71 13.12
N VAL A 485 3.31 9.49 13.24
CA VAL A 485 2.42 8.86 12.25
C VAL A 485 1.09 8.52 12.88
N GLU A 486 -0.01 8.88 12.21
CA GLU A 486 -1.38 8.55 12.61
C GLU A 486 -2.27 8.26 11.39
N ASN A 487 -3.29 7.43 11.53
CA ASN A 487 -4.22 7.05 10.46
C ASN A 487 -5.71 7.13 10.87
N PHE A 488 -6.02 7.97 11.85
CA PHE A 488 -7.39 8.12 12.32
C PHE A 488 -8.23 8.96 11.35
N SER A 489 -9.55 8.97 11.57
CA SER A 489 -10.41 9.96 10.92
C SER A 489 -9.95 11.39 11.27
N PRO A 490 -10.11 12.38 10.38
CA PRO A 490 -9.43 13.68 10.49
C PRO A 490 -9.57 14.42 11.83
N ARG A 491 -10.65 14.18 12.59
CA ARG A 491 -10.93 14.91 13.84
C ARG A 491 -10.30 14.31 15.10
N VAL A 492 -9.82 13.06 15.08
CA VAL A 492 -9.47 12.34 16.31
C VAL A 492 -8.29 13.00 17.03
N MET A 493 -7.17 13.20 16.33
CA MET A 493 -5.98 13.82 16.93
C MET A 493 -6.16 15.31 17.19
N GLU A 494 -6.87 16.01 16.31
CA GLU A 494 -7.27 17.41 16.51
C GLU A 494 -8.15 17.58 17.76
N GLY A 495 -9.05 16.63 18.03
CA GLY A 495 -9.88 16.60 19.24
C GLY A 495 -9.09 16.44 20.54
N PHE A 496 -7.89 15.87 20.48
CA PHE A 496 -6.93 15.85 21.58
C PHE A 496 -6.01 17.08 21.62
N GLY A 497 -6.20 18.04 20.71
CA GLY A 497 -5.36 19.22 20.54
C GLY A 497 -3.98 18.91 19.96
N ILE A 498 -3.85 17.84 19.17
CA ILE A 498 -2.61 17.39 18.55
C ILE A 498 -2.72 17.58 17.04
N ASP A 499 -2.27 18.74 16.58
CA ASP A 499 -2.24 19.13 15.17
C ASP A 499 -0.80 19.41 14.69
N TRP A 500 -0.67 19.76 13.41
CA TRP A 500 0.62 20.06 12.81
C TRP A 500 1.30 21.28 13.45
N GLU A 501 0.53 22.30 13.85
CA GLU A 501 1.06 23.50 14.51
C GLU A 501 1.74 23.13 15.83
N ARG A 502 1.06 22.31 16.65
CA ARG A 502 1.62 21.80 17.90
C ARG A 502 2.87 20.96 17.68
N VAL A 503 2.84 20.01 16.73
CA VAL A 503 4.00 19.16 16.43
C VAL A 503 5.20 20.01 16.03
N THR A 504 5.01 20.98 15.13
CA THR A 504 6.07 21.89 14.68
C THR A 504 6.62 22.75 15.82
N LYS A 505 5.75 23.25 16.72
CA LYS A 505 6.16 24.02 17.90
C LYS A 505 7.00 23.19 18.88
N LEU A 506 6.66 21.92 19.05
CA LEU A 506 7.39 20.99 19.93
C LEU A 506 8.72 20.55 19.33
N ASN A 507 8.73 20.27 18.02
CA ASN A 507 9.89 19.80 17.28
C ASN A 507 9.80 20.23 15.81
N PRO A 508 10.49 21.33 15.42
CA PRO A 508 10.49 21.84 14.05
C PRO A 508 11.13 20.90 13.00
N ARG A 509 11.74 19.79 13.45
CA ARG A 509 12.35 18.75 12.60
C ARG A 509 11.50 17.49 12.50
N CYS A 510 10.44 17.37 13.29
CA CYS A 510 9.54 16.22 13.22
C CYS A 510 8.71 16.29 11.94
N ILE A 511 8.61 15.17 11.23
CA ILE A 511 7.69 14.99 10.12
C ILE A 511 6.39 14.41 10.69
N MET A 512 5.26 15.08 10.48
CA MET A 512 3.96 14.54 10.85
C MET A 512 3.32 13.90 9.63
N VAL A 513 2.86 12.66 9.78
CA VAL A 513 2.24 11.88 8.71
C VAL A 513 0.82 11.55 9.12
N ARG A 514 -0.15 11.87 8.27
CA ARG A 514 -1.56 11.57 8.47
C ARG A 514 -2.08 10.71 7.32
N MET A 515 -2.74 9.60 7.67
CA MET A 515 -3.28 8.64 6.70
C MET A 515 -4.81 8.50 6.81
N PRO A 516 -5.61 9.56 6.70
CA PRO A 516 -7.07 9.42 6.68
C PRO A 516 -7.52 8.77 5.38
N ALA A 517 -8.62 8.01 5.42
CA ALA A 517 -9.07 7.23 4.26
C ALA A 517 -9.30 8.08 3.00
N PHE A 518 -10.17 9.09 3.09
CA PHE A 518 -10.52 9.95 1.95
C PHE A 518 -9.68 11.24 1.87
N GLY A 519 -8.68 11.40 2.73
CA GLY A 519 -7.90 12.64 2.82
C GLY A 519 -8.43 13.65 3.86
N LEU A 520 -7.75 14.79 3.95
CA LEU A 520 -8.05 15.87 4.91
C LEU A 520 -8.97 16.96 4.37
N ASP A 521 -9.38 16.86 3.09
CA ASP A 521 -10.30 17.76 2.41
C ASP A 521 -11.28 16.98 1.50
N GLY A 522 -12.23 17.70 0.89
CA GLY A 522 -13.25 17.13 0.01
C GLY A 522 -14.55 16.69 0.72
N PRO A 523 -15.62 16.44 -0.06
CA PRO A 523 -16.95 16.11 0.47
C PRO A 523 -16.97 14.87 1.37
N TRP A 524 -16.09 13.91 1.15
CA TRP A 524 -16.03 12.64 1.90
C TRP A 524 -15.02 12.65 3.05
N ARG A 525 -14.43 13.81 3.39
CA ARG A 525 -13.47 13.98 4.50
C ARG A 525 -13.94 13.30 5.80
N GLU A 526 -15.24 13.39 6.08
CA GLU A 526 -15.83 12.93 7.34
C GLU A 526 -16.36 11.49 7.29
N ASN A 527 -16.32 10.85 6.12
CA ASN A 527 -16.87 9.50 5.95
C ASN A 527 -15.96 8.48 6.64
N VAL A 528 -16.59 7.55 7.36
CA VAL A 528 -15.89 6.42 7.97
C VAL A 528 -15.59 5.39 6.88
N CYS A 529 -14.39 4.81 6.94
CA CYS A 529 -13.91 3.91 5.90
C CYS A 529 -13.04 2.82 6.53
N PHE A 530 -13.17 1.61 5.98
CA PHE A 530 -12.26 0.47 6.21
C PHE A 530 -11.78 -0.06 4.87
N ALA A 531 -10.78 -0.94 4.90
CA ALA A 531 -10.22 -1.61 3.72
C ALA A 531 -11.27 -2.00 2.66
N GLN A 532 -12.34 -2.64 3.10
CA GLN A 532 -13.41 -3.09 2.21
C GLN A 532 -14.09 -1.92 1.46
N THR A 533 -14.30 -0.77 2.12
CA THR A 533 -14.87 0.44 1.50
C THR A 533 -13.91 1.00 0.45
N MET A 534 -12.60 0.95 0.73
CA MET A 534 -11.57 1.38 -0.22
C MET A 534 -11.58 0.49 -1.46
N GLU A 535 -11.63 -0.82 -1.29
CA GLU A 535 -11.66 -1.80 -2.38
C GLU A 535 -12.96 -1.73 -3.22
N GLN A 536 -14.09 -1.40 -2.57
CA GLN A 536 -15.36 -1.13 -3.23
C GLN A 536 -15.28 0.13 -4.10
N LEU A 537 -14.80 1.24 -3.52
CA LEU A 537 -14.78 2.52 -4.21
C LEU A 537 -13.72 2.58 -5.31
N SER A 538 -12.55 1.97 -5.11
CA SER A 538 -11.42 2.00 -6.06
C SER A 538 -11.64 1.18 -7.33
N GLY A 539 -12.74 0.41 -7.39
CA GLY A 539 -13.06 -0.50 -8.49
C GLY A 539 -12.30 -1.82 -8.48
N MET A 540 -11.52 -2.10 -7.44
CA MET A 540 -10.92 -3.41 -7.24
C MET A 540 -11.99 -4.50 -7.06
N ALA A 541 -13.07 -4.16 -6.35
CA ALA A 541 -14.18 -5.08 -6.19
C ALA A 541 -14.95 -5.33 -7.50
N TRP A 542 -15.07 -4.31 -8.37
CA TRP A 542 -15.77 -4.40 -9.65
C TRP A 542 -15.17 -5.45 -10.59
N VAL A 543 -13.85 -5.59 -10.59
CA VAL A 543 -13.14 -6.58 -11.42
C VAL A 543 -12.98 -7.94 -10.75
N THR A 544 -13.48 -8.11 -9.52
CA THR A 544 -13.27 -9.31 -8.70
C THR A 544 -14.59 -10.07 -8.50
N GLY A 545 -14.54 -11.41 -8.61
CA GLY A 545 -15.71 -12.28 -8.50
C GLY A 545 -16.02 -13.00 -9.83
N HIS A 546 -17.19 -13.62 -9.90
CA HIS A 546 -17.64 -14.31 -11.11
C HIS A 546 -18.42 -13.36 -12.02
N PRO A 547 -18.31 -13.47 -13.36
CA PRO A 547 -19.02 -12.60 -14.30
C PRO A 547 -20.55 -12.58 -14.13
N ASP A 548 -21.14 -13.70 -13.69
CA ASP A 548 -22.59 -13.88 -13.54
C ASP A 548 -23.10 -13.57 -12.12
N ASP A 549 -22.24 -13.08 -11.21
CA ASP A 549 -22.55 -12.75 -9.82
C ASP A 549 -22.29 -11.25 -9.54
N GLN A 550 -22.69 -10.77 -8.36
CA GLN A 550 -22.35 -9.44 -7.89
C GLN A 550 -20.82 -9.28 -7.69
N PRO A 551 -20.28 -8.06 -7.84
CA PRO A 551 -18.88 -7.76 -7.51
C PRO A 551 -18.48 -8.24 -6.12
N ARG A 552 -17.21 -8.64 -5.96
CA ARG A 552 -16.68 -9.21 -4.70
C ARG A 552 -15.47 -8.46 -4.18
N ILE A 553 -15.35 -8.39 -2.88
CA ILE A 553 -14.26 -7.69 -2.20
C ILE A 553 -12.98 -8.57 -2.24
N PRO A 554 -11.83 -8.04 -2.71
CA PRO A 554 -10.55 -8.77 -2.76
C PRO A 554 -9.97 -9.12 -1.38
N ARG A 555 -10.33 -8.40 -0.31
CA ARG A 555 -9.92 -8.67 1.07
C ARG A 555 -8.42 -8.61 1.30
N GLY A 556 -7.92 -7.39 1.45
CA GLY A 556 -6.65 -7.14 2.12
C GLY A 556 -5.67 -6.23 1.40
N PRO A 557 -5.44 -6.34 0.08
CA PRO A 557 -4.30 -5.69 -0.55
C PRO A 557 -4.30 -4.16 -0.41
N CYS A 558 -5.45 -3.50 -0.26
CA CYS A 558 -5.51 -2.04 -0.15
C CYS A 558 -4.76 -1.49 1.07
N ASP A 559 -4.79 -2.17 2.22
CA ASP A 559 -4.19 -1.68 3.46
C ASP A 559 -2.64 -1.68 3.36
N PRO A 560 -1.98 -2.81 3.02
CA PRO A 560 -0.54 -2.83 2.76
C PRO A 560 -0.13 -1.96 1.57
N LEU A 561 -0.96 -1.84 0.52
CA LEU A 561 -0.71 -0.91 -0.59
C LEU A 561 -0.65 0.54 -0.11
N ALA A 562 -1.64 1.00 0.65
CA ALA A 562 -1.65 2.34 1.24
C ALA A 562 -0.48 2.52 2.21
N GLY A 563 -0.19 1.49 3.01
CA GLY A 563 0.95 1.45 3.94
C GLY A 563 2.29 1.69 3.23
N MET A 564 2.58 0.94 2.17
CA MET A 564 3.86 1.06 1.46
C MET A 564 3.99 2.38 0.68
N HIS A 565 2.89 2.91 0.14
CA HIS A 565 2.89 4.27 -0.41
C HIS A 565 3.20 5.32 0.66
N ALA A 566 2.66 5.17 1.87
CA ALA A 566 2.97 6.04 2.99
C ALA A 566 4.42 5.88 3.46
N THR A 567 4.97 4.67 3.48
CA THR A 567 6.40 4.42 3.75
C THR A 567 7.28 5.13 2.74
N LEU A 568 6.97 5.04 1.45
CA LEU A 568 7.69 5.79 0.43
C LEU A 568 7.59 7.30 0.67
N ALA A 569 6.39 7.83 0.92
CA ALA A 569 6.20 9.26 1.19
C ALA A 569 7.00 9.73 2.43
N MET A 570 7.08 8.91 3.48
CA MET A 570 7.90 9.15 4.66
C MET A 570 9.39 9.22 4.32
N LEU A 571 9.89 8.30 3.49
CA LEU A 571 11.29 8.30 3.05
C LEU A 571 11.62 9.50 2.16
N VAL A 572 10.69 9.92 1.28
CA VAL A 572 10.80 11.15 0.48
C VAL A 572 10.86 12.38 1.39
N ALA A 573 9.96 12.46 2.39
CA ALA A 573 9.95 13.55 3.36
C ALA A 573 11.22 13.61 4.22
N LEU A 574 11.79 12.45 4.58
CA LEU A 574 13.08 12.38 5.27
C LEU A 574 14.22 12.92 4.39
N ASN A 575 14.21 12.66 3.08
CA ASN A 575 15.17 13.23 2.13
C ASN A 575 15.01 14.76 2.01
N GLU A 576 13.77 15.26 1.95
CA GLU A 576 13.47 16.69 1.98
C GLU A 576 14.00 17.35 3.25
N ARG A 577 13.77 16.73 4.41
CA ARG A 577 14.28 17.22 5.69
C ARG A 577 15.80 17.21 5.75
N ALA A 578 16.47 16.22 5.15
CA ALA A 578 17.92 16.16 5.10
C ALA A 578 18.52 17.36 4.35
N ARG A 579 17.83 17.84 3.29
CA ARG A 579 18.22 19.04 2.53
C ARG A 579 17.87 20.35 3.22
N THR A 580 16.66 20.45 3.75
CA THR A 580 16.10 21.72 4.27
C THR A 580 16.39 21.94 5.75
N GLY A 581 16.69 20.88 6.49
CA GLY A 581 16.84 20.89 7.94
C GLY A 581 15.53 21.01 8.72
N ARG A 582 14.36 21.02 8.05
CA ARG A 582 13.03 21.23 8.64
C ARG A 582 12.11 20.03 8.39
N GLY A 583 11.26 19.72 9.36
CA GLY A 583 10.16 18.77 9.18
C GLY A 583 9.06 19.36 8.30
N CYS A 584 8.23 18.47 7.77
CA CYS A 584 7.08 18.81 6.93
C CYS A 584 5.84 18.01 7.34
N PHE A 585 4.71 18.41 6.81
CA PHE A 585 3.44 17.72 6.97
C PHE A 585 3.15 16.82 5.77
N VAL A 586 2.96 15.53 6.00
CA VAL A 586 2.67 14.54 4.96
C VAL A 586 1.24 14.03 5.11
N GLU A 587 0.45 14.16 4.04
CA GLU A 587 -0.88 13.57 3.94
C GLU A 587 -0.82 12.41 2.94
N CYS A 588 -1.23 11.21 3.36
CA CYS A 588 -1.32 10.02 2.53
C CYS A 588 -2.74 9.47 2.58
N ALA A 589 -3.61 9.91 1.67
CA ALA A 589 -4.97 9.36 1.60
C ALA A 589 -4.92 7.89 1.16
N MET A 590 -5.77 7.05 1.75
CA MET A 590 -5.77 5.60 1.49
C MET A 590 -6.67 5.20 0.31
N VAL A 591 -7.56 6.10 -0.14
CA VAL A 591 -8.49 5.92 -1.27
C VAL A 591 -8.14 6.78 -2.47
#